data_AF-A0A3A9ES99-F1
#
_entry.id   AF-A0A3A9ES99-F1
#
_cell.length_a   1.000
_cell.length_b   1.000
_cell.length_c   1.000
_cell.angle_alpha   90.00
_cell.angle_beta   90.00
_cell.angle_gamma   90.00
#
_symmetry.space_group_name_H-M   'P 1'
#
loop_
_entity.id
_entity.type
_entity.pdbx_description
1 polymer ?
#
loop_
_entity_poly.entity_id
_entity_poly.type
_entity_poly.pdbx_seq_one_letter_code
_entity_poly.pdbx_strand_id
1 'polypeptide(L)'
;MACKPVCKLCDHLVISQAVTFAGGNLVINLPAGSYNNREKYCIVVAQAIPDTATINAPVVFTIGTGTEQYPLTNRCCAQVTACGIRTRTRYSTVVSTSGTGGTFRLLGSASPCPTNNLPSINGTAPAAPTAPAA
;
A
#
# COMPACT_ATOMS: atom_id res chain seq x y z
N MET A 1 11.87 0.20 -17.28
CA MET A 1 11.14 0.74 -18.45
C MET A 1 9.87 1.45 -17.98
N ALA A 2 9.72 2.75 -18.26
CA ALA A 2 8.54 3.50 -17.84
C ALA A 2 7.40 3.29 -18.84
N CYS A 3 6.44 2.43 -18.50
CA CYS A 3 5.23 2.25 -19.32
C CYS A 3 4.47 3.57 -19.44
N LYS A 4 4.35 4.09 -20.68
CA LYS A 4 3.42 5.17 -20.99
C LYS A 4 1.99 4.69 -20.69
N PRO A 5 1.18 5.47 -19.95
CA PRO A 5 -0.15 5.04 -19.50
C PRO A 5 -1.17 4.82 -20.63
N VAL A 6 -0.85 5.21 -21.87
CA VAL A 6 -1.84 5.34 -22.96
C VAL A 6 -1.70 4.30 -24.08
N CYS A 7 -0.56 3.61 -24.26
CA CYS A 7 -0.37 2.75 -25.43
C CYS A 7 -0.22 1.25 -25.15
N LYS A 8 0.31 0.85 -23.97
CA LYS A 8 0.39 -0.55 -23.53
C LYS A 8 0.27 -0.64 -22.01
N LEU A 9 -0.47 -1.65 -21.54
CA LEU A 9 -0.48 -2.07 -20.14
C LEU A 9 0.96 -2.43 -19.73
N CYS A 10 1.34 -2.26 -18.47
CA CYS A 10 2.65 -2.75 -18.02
C CYS A 10 2.74 -4.25 -18.26
N ASP A 11 3.88 -4.74 -18.77
CA ASP A 11 4.10 -6.17 -19.00
C ASP A 11 3.91 -6.99 -17.71
N HIS A 12 4.21 -6.37 -16.56
CA HIS A 12 3.92 -6.88 -15.23
C HIS A 12 2.74 -6.13 -14.57
N LEU A 13 1.58 -6.11 -15.23
CA LEU A 13 0.34 -5.67 -14.61
C LEU A 13 -0.16 -6.75 -13.65
N VAL A 14 -0.41 -6.35 -12.41
CA VAL A 14 -0.96 -7.21 -11.36
C VAL A 14 -2.25 -6.57 -10.85
N ILE A 15 -3.33 -7.33 -10.83
CA ILE A 15 -4.63 -6.88 -10.33
C ILE A 15 -4.85 -7.54 -8.97
N SER A 16 -5.16 -6.75 -7.93
CA SER A 16 -5.45 -7.30 -6.61
C SER A 16 -6.68 -8.22 -6.65
N GLN A 17 -6.64 -9.31 -5.88
CA GLN A 17 -7.73 -10.27 -5.73
C GLN A 17 -8.70 -9.88 -4.62
N ALA A 18 -8.21 -9.29 -3.54
CA ALA A 18 -9.00 -8.84 -2.41
C ALA A 18 -8.33 -7.66 -1.71
N VAL A 19 -9.14 -6.85 -1.03
CA VAL A 19 -8.68 -5.80 -0.12
C VAL A 19 -9.46 -5.99 1.18
N THR A 20 -8.75 -6.22 2.28
CA THR A 20 -9.34 -6.48 3.60
C THR A 20 -8.66 -5.62 4.66
N PHE A 21 -9.36 -5.36 5.76
CA PHE A 21 -8.80 -4.68 6.93
C PHE A 21 -8.70 -5.68 8.08
N ALA A 22 -7.47 -5.99 8.50
CA ALA A 22 -7.22 -7.01 9.51
C ALA A 22 -5.98 -6.64 10.34
N GLY A 23 -6.06 -6.84 11.66
CA GLY A 23 -4.93 -6.60 12.57
C GLY A 23 -4.44 -5.15 12.60
N GLY A 24 -5.29 -4.18 12.23
CA GLY A 24 -4.91 -2.77 12.12
C GLY A 24 -4.27 -2.38 10.79
N ASN A 25 -4.10 -3.32 9.86
CA ASN A 25 -3.45 -3.11 8.57
C ASN A 25 -4.46 -3.18 7.41
N LEU A 26 -4.23 -2.39 6.37
CA LEU A 26 -4.90 -2.56 5.08
C LEU A 26 -4.15 -3.65 4.29
N VAL A 27 -4.77 -4.82 4.16
CA VAL A 27 -4.19 -5.97 3.49
C VAL A 27 -4.71 -6.04 2.06
N ILE A 28 -3.81 -5.98 1.09
CA ILE A 28 -4.12 -6.11 -0.33
C ILE A 28 -3.59 -7.46 -0.82
N ASN A 29 -4.49 -8.36 -1.21
CA ASN A 29 -4.10 -9.66 -1.72
C ASN A 29 -3.77 -9.59 -3.20
N LEU A 30 -2.57 -10.02 -3.57
CA LEU A 30 -2.10 -10.15 -4.94
C LEU A 30 -2.26 -11.62 -5.41
N PRO A 31 -2.40 -11.87 -6.72
CA PRO A 31 -2.46 -13.24 -7.23
C PRO A 31 -1.17 -14.02 -6.92
N ALA A 32 -1.33 -15.32 -6.76
CA ALA A 32 -0.22 -16.25 -6.57
C ALA A 32 0.75 -16.13 -7.75
N GLY A 33 2.03 -15.95 -7.44
CA GLY A 33 3.08 -15.78 -8.44
C GLY A 33 4.40 -15.42 -7.77
N SER A 34 5.47 -15.45 -8.57
CA SER A 34 6.81 -15.03 -8.13
C SER A 34 7.01 -13.56 -8.48
N TYR A 35 7.34 -12.77 -7.47
CA TYR A 35 7.62 -11.34 -7.62
C TYR A 35 9.12 -11.13 -7.49
N ASN A 36 9.79 -10.89 -8.61
CA ASN A 36 11.25 -10.87 -8.68
C ASN A 36 11.83 -9.59 -8.09
N ASN A 37 13.00 -9.72 -7.48
CA ASN A 37 13.75 -8.59 -6.95
C ASN A 37 14.14 -7.61 -8.07
N ARG A 38 14.07 -6.31 -7.78
CA ARG A 38 14.40 -5.18 -8.68
C ARG A 38 13.52 -5.06 -9.92
N GLU A 39 12.43 -5.81 -9.99
CA GLU A 39 11.48 -5.73 -11.09
C GLU A 39 10.34 -4.76 -10.75
N LYS A 40 9.83 -4.09 -11.79
CA LYS A 40 8.73 -3.13 -11.67
C LYS A 40 7.41 -3.83 -11.90
N TYR A 41 6.52 -3.73 -10.92
CA TYR A 41 5.14 -4.21 -11.00
C TYR A 41 4.18 -3.02 -11.01
N CYS A 42 3.16 -3.10 -11.85
CA CYS A 42 2.07 -2.14 -11.87
C CYS A 42 0.87 -2.79 -11.19
N ILE A 43 0.65 -2.46 -9.93
CA ILE A 43 -0.41 -3.04 -9.11
C ILE A 43 -1.66 -2.16 -9.24
N VAL A 44 -2.77 -2.76 -9.65
CA VAL A 44 -4.09 -2.12 -9.65
C VAL A 44 -4.87 -2.61 -8.45
N VAL A 45 -5.28 -1.68 -7.59
CA VAL A 45 -6.18 -1.97 -6.47
C VAL A 45 -7.60 -2.02 -7.03
N ALA A 46 -8.12 -3.21 -7.29
CA ALA A 46 -9.39 -3.38 -7.99
C ALA A 46 -10.62 -3.21 -7.10
N GLN A 47 -10.55 -3.72 -5.87
CA GLN A 47 -11.65 -3.74 -4.93
C GLN A 47 -11.81 -2.40 -4.20
N ALA A 48 -12.99 -2.19 -3.62
CA ALA A 48 -13.23 -1.07 -2.73
C ALA A 48 -12.41 -1.22 -1.44
N ILE A 49 -11.92 -0.11 -0.90
CA ILE A 49 -11.31 -0.08 0.43
C ILE A 49 -12.47 -0.16 1.44
N PRO A 50 -12.45 -1.09 2.41
CA PRO A 50 -13.49 -1.20 3.43
C PRO A 50 -13.65 0.09 4.22
N ASP A 51 -14.88 0.50 4.54
CA ASP A 51 -15.15 1.70 5.35
C ASP A 51 -14.61 1.60 6.79
N THR A 52 -14.33 0.37 7.24
CA THR A 52 -13.71 0.09 8.54
C THR A 52 -12.20 0.35 8.57
N ALA A 53 -11.57 0.57 7.41
CA ALA A 53 -10.15 0.84 7.32
C ALA A 53 -9.82 2.20 7.95
N THR A 54 -8.89 2.22 8.90
CA THR A 54 -8.44 3.48 9.50
C THR A 54 -7.54 4.24 8.53
N ILE A 55 -7.64 5.57 8.52
CA ILE A 55 -6.88 6.46 7.62
C ILE A 55 -5.37 6.23 7.74
N ASN A 56 -4.90 5.95 8.95
CA ASN A 56 -3.49 5.74 9.29
C ASN A 56 -3.06 4.26 9.25
N ALA A 57 -3.95 3.36 8.83
CA ALA A 57 -3.62 1.94 8.71
C ALA A 57 -2.45 1.74 7.76
N PRO A 58 -1.38 1.03 8.16
CA PRO A 58 -0.32 0.66 7.25
C PRO A 58 -0.82 -0.28 6.15
N VAL A 59 -0.33 -0.07 4.92
CA VAL A 59 -0.67 -0.89 3.76
C VAL A 59 0.35 -2.01 3.60
N VAL A 60 -0.16 -3.23 3.48
CA VAL A 60 0.63 -4.45 3.29
C VAL A 60 0.05 -5.29 2.16
N PHE A 61 0.92 -6.04 1.49
CA PHE A 61 0.53 -7.00 0.47
C PHE A 61 0.66 -8.43 0.98
N THR A 62 -0.29 -9.28 0.60
CA THR A 62 -0.19 -10.74 0.69
C THR A 62 -0.18 -11.32 -0.72
N ILE A 63 0.31 -12.54 -0.88
CA ILE A 63 0.42 -13.19 -2.20
C ILE A 63 -0.34 -14.52 -2.17
N GLY A 64 -1.39 -14.63 -2.99
CA GLY A 64 -2.19 -15.82 -3.15
C GLY A 64 -2.87 -16.24 -1.85
N THR A 65 -2.47 -17.41 -1.33
CA THR A 65 -2.91 -17.96 -0.05
C THR A 65 -1.86 -17.80 1.06
N GLY A 66 -0.73 -17.14 0.76
CA GLY A 66 0.32 -16.87 1.71
C GLY A 66 -0.11 -15.89 2.80
N THR A 67 0.34 -16.14 4.03
CA THR A 67 0.04 -15.31 5.21
C THR A 67 1.10 -14.24 5.46
N GLU A 68 2.23 -14.30 4.77
CA GLU A 68 3.31 -13.33 4.91
C GLU A 68 2.89 -11.96 4.39
N GLN A 69 3.16 -10.92 5.18
CA GLN A 69 2.79 -9.54 4.87
C GLN A 69 4.02 -8.76 4.40
N TYR A 70 3.97 -8.28 3.17
CA TYR A 70 5.01 -7.46 2.57
C TYR A 70 4.62 -5.99 2.62
N PRO A 71 5.35 -5.11 3.33
CA PRO A 71 4.94 -3.72 3.47
C PRO A 71 5.09 -2.95 2.15
N LEU A 72 4.15 -2.05 1.90
CA LEU A 72 4.25 -1.03 0.87
C LEU A 72 4.97 0.19 1.45
N THR A 73 6.09 0.56 0.85
CA THR A 73 6.93 1.68 1.29
C THR A 73 7.03 2.74 0.20
N ASN A 74 7.15 4.00 0.59
CA ASN A 74 7.40 5.11 -0.32
C ASN A 74 8.90 5.23 -0.63
N ARG A 75 9.27 6.16 -1.53
CA ARG A 75 10.67 6.44 -1.91
C ARG A 75 11.60 6.67 -0.71
N CYS A 76 11.10 7.28 0.36
CA CYS A 76 11.85 7.55 1.60
C CYS A 76 11.88 6.36 2.58
N CYS A 77 11.51 5.15 2.16
CA CYS A 77 11.36 3.96 3.01
C CYS A 77 10.28 4.07 4.10
N ALA A 78 9.54 5.17 4.18
CA ALA A 78 8.38 5.30 5.06
C ALA A 78 7.23 4.40 4.59
N GLN A 79 6.48 3.84 5.53
CA GLN A 79 5.34 2.99 5.23
C GLN A 79 4.20 3.82 4.63
N VAL A 80 3.59 3.31 3.56
CA VAL A 80 2.40 3.92 2.97
C VAL A 80 1.20 3.52 3.80
N THR A 81 0.34 4.49 4.10
CA THR A 81 -0.91 4.30 4.84
C THR A 81 -2.11 4.25 3.89
N ALA A 82 -3.25 3.76 4.38
CA ALA A 82 -4.48 3.63 3.61
C ALA A 82 -4.93 4.94 2.94
N CYS A 83 -4.67 6.09 3.58
CA CYS A 83 -4.97 7.41 3.00
C CYS A 83 -4.21 7.73 1.70
N GLY A 84 -3.06 7.09 1.47
CA GLY A 84 -2.27 7.24 0.25
C GLY A 84 -2.78 6.40 -0.92
N ILE A 85 -3.70 5.47 -0.65
CA ILE A 85 -4.21 4.49 -1.61
C ILE A 85 -5.67 4.80 -1.98
N ARG A 86 -5.99 4.58 -3.25
CA ARG A 86 -7.30 4.81 -3.84
C ARG A 86 -7.73 3.54 -4.56
N THR A 87 -9.03 3.29 -4.52
CA THR A 87 -9.68 2.21 -5.27
C THR A 87 -9.52 2.46 -6.76
N ARG A 88 -9.46 1.39 -7.55
CA ARG A 88 -9.37 1.41 -9.03
C ARG A 88 -8.19 2.22 -9.56
N THR A 89 -7.13 2.35 -8.76
CA THR A 89 -5.95 3.15 -9.10
C THR A 89 -4.74 2.26 -9.32
N ARG A 90 -3.93 2.62 -10.32
CA ARG A 90 -2.68 1.93 -10.67
C ARG A 90 -1.50 2.51 -9.92
N TYR A 91 -0.82 1.67 -9.15
CA TYR A 91 0.41 1.99 -8.44
C TYR A 91 1.59 1.30 -9.10
N SER A 92 2.63 2.07 -9.42
CA SER A 92 3.89 1.52 -9.92
C SER A 92 4.83 1.27 -8.74
N THR A 93 5.17 0.01 -8.50
CA THR A 93 6.05 -0.41 -7.41
C THR A 93 7.27 -1.17 -7.94
N VAL A 94 8.38 -1.14 -7.21
CA VAL A 94 9.53 -2.02 -7.42
C VAL A 94 9.63 -2.96 -6.24
N VAL A 95 9.80 -4.24 -6.52
CA VAL A 95 10.00 -5.24 -5.47
C VAL A 95 11.45 -5.21 -5.01
N SER A 96 11.66 -5.12 -3.71
CA SER A 96 12.96 -5.15 -3.06
C SER A 96 12.94 -6.27 -2.03
N THR A 97 13.66 -7.36 -2.31
CA THR A 97 13.80 -8.49 -1.39
C THR A 97 15.09 -8.38 -0.56
N SER A 98 15.05 -8.94 0.64
CA SER A 98 16.20 -9.14 1.54
C SER A 98 16.28 -10.62 1.94
N GLY A 99 17.31 -11.03 2.68
CA GLY A 99 17.44 -12.42 3.14
C GLY A 99 16.33 -12.88 4.09
N THR A 100 15.48 -11.97 4.58
CA THR A 100 14.45 -12.25 5.59
C THR A 100 13.05 -11.82 5.15
N GLY A 101 12.87 -11.30 3.93
CA GLY A 101 11.55 -10.89 3.44
C GLY A 101 11.57 -10.03 2.18
N GLY A 102 10.46 -9.31 1.94
CA GLY A 102 10.27 -8.47 0.75
C GLY A 102 9.51 -7.19 1.05
N THR A 103 9.77 -6.15 0.26
CA THR A 103 9.06 -4.87 0.34
C THR A 103 8.69 -4.39 -1.06
N PHE A 104 7.52 -3.77 -1.18
CA PHE A 104 7.09 -3.11 -2.41
C PHE A 104 7.39 -1.62 -2.26
N ARG A 105 8.28 -1.07 -3.09
CA ARG A 105 8.66 0.36 -3.08
C ARG A 105 7.89 1.13 -4.14
N LEU A 106 7.09 2.09 -3.73
CA LEU A 106 6.34 2.96 -4.63
C LEU A 106 7.30 3.87 -5.42
N LEU A 107 7.18 3.87 -6.74
CA LEU A 107 8.00 4.70 -7.63
C LEU A 107 7.46 6.12 -7.82
N GLY A 108 6.16 6.32 -7.54
CA GLY A 108 5.49 7.63 -7.55
C GLY A 108 5.24 8.15 -6.14
N SER A 109 4.74 9.37 -6.04
CA SER A 109 4.16 9.89 -4.81
C SER A 109 2.80 9.23 -4.57
N ALA A 110 2.52 8.87 -3.32
CA ALA A 110 1.15 8.55 -2.91
C ALA A 110 0.26 9.80 -3.08
N SER A 111 -1.06 9.60 -3.18
CA SER A 111 -2.00 10.72 -3.22
C SER A 111 -1.76 11.65 -2.02
N PRO A 112 -1.86 12.99 -2.19
CA PRO A 112 -1.87 13.87 -1.03
C PRO A 112 -3.04 13.45 -0.14
N CYS A 113 -2.70 12.98 1.05
CA CYS A 113 -3.67 12.75 2.11
C CYS A 113 -3.90 14.08 2.85
N PRO A 114 -5.09 14.30 3.44
CA PRO A 114 -5.25 15.39 4.39
C PRO A 114 -4.17 15.23 5.47
N THR A 115 -3.39 16.29 5.69
CA THR A 115 -2.25 16.30 6.60
C THR A 115 -2.74 16.02 8.02
N ASN A 116 -2.64 14.77 8.45
CA ASN A 116 -2.92 14.36 9.83
C ASN A 116 -1.60 14.05 10.57
N ASN A 117 -0.56 14.82 10.23
CA ASN A 117 0.75 14.67 10.82
C ASN A 117 0.71 15.22 12.23
N LEU A 118 1.30 14.48 13.18
CA LEU A 118 1.51 15.00 14.52
C LEU A 118 2.43 16.23 14.43
N PRO A 119 2.10 17.36 15.09
CA PRO A 119 2.96 18.54 15.10
C PRO A 119 4.28 18.30 15.83
N SER A 120 4.33 17.34 16.76
CA SER A 120 5.54 16.87 17.44
C SER A 120 5.30 15.50 18.10
N ILE A 121 6.38 14.78 18.43
CA ILE A 121 6.36 13.57 19.28
C ILE A 121 7.11 13.87 20.58
N ASN A 122 6.50 13.59 21.73
CA ASN A 122 7.05 13.93 23.06
C ASN A 122 7.02 12.72 24.04
N GLY A 123 6.99 11.49 23.51
CA GLY A 123 7.07 10.26 24.31
C GLY A 123 5.77 9.87 25.02
N THR A 124 4.70 10.64 24.90
CA THR A 124 3.34 10.26 25.33
C THR A 124 2.49 9.87 24.13
N ALA A 125 1.71 8.79 24.24
CA ALA A 125 0.87 8.32 23.15
C ALA A 125 -0.17 9.40 22.78
N PRO A 126 -0.35 9.75 21.48
CA PRO A 126 -1.34 10.74 21.07
C PRO A 126 -2.76 10.30 21.44
N ALA A 127 -3.56 11.19 22.02
CA ALA A 127 -4.99 10.97 22.20
C ALA A 127 -5.69 11.02 20.84
N ALA A 128 -6.57 10.05 20.56
CA ALA A 128 -7.39 10.05 19.35
C ALA A 128 -8.28 11.29 19.29
N PRO A 129 -8.52 11.88 18.09
CA PRO A 129 -9.41 13.02 17.97
C PRO A 129 -10.83 12.67 18.45
N THR A 130 -11.40 13.53 19.28
CA THR A 130 -12.75 13.39 19.83
C THR A 130 -13.78 13.54 18.70
N ALA A 131 -14.69 12.57 18.58
CA ALA A 131 -15.79 12.64 17.60
C ALA A 131 -16.67 13.87 17.89
N PRO A 132 -17.17 14.59 16.86
CA PRO A 132 -18.07 15.72 17.08
C PRO A 132 -19.37 15.21 17.72
N ALA A 133 -19.79 15.84 18.82
CA ALA A 133 -21.08 15.60 19.43
C ALA A 133 -22.20 16.11 18.50
N ALA A 134 -23.27 15.31 18.38
CA ALA A 134 -24.49 15.65 17.65
C ALA A 134 -25.32 16.72 18.36
#